data_AF-A0A0N0M041-F1
#
_entry.id   AF-A0A0N0M041-F1
#
_cell.length_a   1.000
_cell.length_b   1.000
_cell.length_c   1.000
_cell.angle_alpha   90.00
_cell.angle_beta   90.00
_cell.angle_gamma   90.00
#
_symmetry.space_group_name_H-M   'P 1'
#
loop_
_entity.id
_entity.type
_entity.pdbx_description
1 polymer ?
#
loop_
_entity_poly.entity_id
_entity_poly.type
_entity_poly.pdbx_seq_one_letter_code
_entity_poly.pdbx_strand_id
1 'polypeptide(L)'
;MTSWSILGHTAKVLEERRDDYGDPAEQFRAIADRWSITLGMPVTPAQVALCMIDLKLTRLTYDPRHADSVVDVIGYAALLREIG
;
A
#
# COMPACT_ATOMS: atom_id res chain seq x y z
N MET A 1 15.31 3.71 12.90
CA MET A 1 14.33 2.67 13.26
C MET A 1 15.00 1.32 13.04
N THR A 2 14.93 0.39 14.00
CA THR A 2 15.43 -0.99 13.78
C THR A 2 14.43 -1.78 12.94
N SER A 3 14.87 -2.87 12.31
CA SER A 3 13.99 -3.75 11.54
C SER A 3 12.82 -4.31 12.36
N TRP A 4 13.01 -4.52 13.66
CA TRP A 4 11.91 -4.93 14.55
C TRP A 4 10.90 -3.79 14.78
N SER A 5 11.40 -2.60 15.13
CA SER A 5 10.53 -1.45 15.44
C SER A 5 9.70 -0.98 14.23
N ILE A 6 10.22 -1.12 13.01
CA ILE A 6 9.46 -0.73 11.80
C ILE A 6 8.30 -1.67 11.50
N LEU A 7 8.43 -2.97 11.81
CA LEU A 7 7.33 -3.92 11.64
C LEU A 7 6.20 -3.60 12.62
N GLY A 8 6.52 -3.34 13.89
CA GLY A 8 5.53 -2.93 14.89
C GLY A 8 4.86 -1.60 14.53
N HIS A 9 5.64 -0.63 14.03
CA HIS A 9 5.08 0.64 13.56
C HIS A 9 4.15 0.45 12.35
N THR A 10 4.54 -0.39 11.39
CA THR A 10 3.72 -0.68 10.21
C THR A 10 2.41 -1.35 10.57
N ALA A 11 2.44 -2.33 11.49
CA ALA A 11 1.23 -2.99 11.97
C ALA A 11 0.25 -1.97 12.59
N LYS A 12 0.75 -1.05 13.40
CA LYS A 12 -0.05 0.03 13.98
C LYS A 12 -0.66 0.95 12.91
N VAL A 13 0.13 1.36 11.92
CA VAL A 13 -0.37 2.21 10.81
C VAL A 13 -1.46 1.50 10.01
N LEU A 14 -1.35 0.19 9.79
CA LEU A 14 -2.40 -0.59 9.11
C LEU A 14 -3.68 -0.68 9.94
N GLU A 15 -3.57 -0.84 11.26
CA GLU A 15 -4.71 -0.83 12.18
C GLU A 15 -5.42 0.53 12.16
N GLU A 16 -4.66 1.62 12.34
CA GLU A 16 -5.19 3.00 12.27
C GLU A 16 -5.90 3.27 10.93
N ARG A 17 -5.30 2.86 9.80
CA ARG A 17 -5.90 3.02 8.47
C ARG A 17 -7.18 2.18 8.31
N ARG A 18 -7.25 0.99 8.92
CA ARG A 18 -8.47 0.17 8.88
C ARG A 18 -9.59 0.83 9.68
N ASP A 19 -9.28 1.44 10.82
CA ASP A 19 -10.25 2.18 11.62
C ASP A 19 -10.76 3.43 10.88
N ASP A 20 -9.87 4.16 10.21
CA ASP A 20 -10.21 5.39 9.49
C ASP A 20 -10.97 5.14 8.18
N TYR A 21 -10.55 4.12 7.41
CA TYR A 21 -10.99 3.92 6.02
C TYR A 21 -11.79 2.64 5.78
N GLY A 22 -11.95 1.79 6.81
CA GLY A 22 -12.63 0.51 6.69
C GLY A 22 -11.76 -0.59 6.07
N ASP A 23 -12.42 -1.60 5.49
CA ASP A 23 -11.74 -2.79 4.99
C ASP A 23 -10.83 -2.49 3.78
N PRO A 24 -9.51 -2.80 3.85
CA PRO A 24 -8.60 -2.59 2.73
C PRO A 24 -9.07 -3.25 1.43
N ALA A 25 -9.70 -4.42 1.47
CA ALA A 25 -10.19 -5.06 0.25
C ALA A 25 -11.23 -4.20 -0.49
N GLU A 26 -12.12 -3.52 0.23
CA GLU A 26 -13.08 -2.57 -0.35
C GLU A 26 -12.38 -1.34 -0.91
N GLN A 27 -11.41 -0.80 -0.18
CA GLN A 27 -10.66 0.39 -0.58
C GLN A 27 -9.83 0.15 -1.85
N PHE A 28 -9.11 -0.97 -1.93
CA PHE A 28 -8.30 -1.30 -3.10
C PHE A 28 -9.17 -1.61 -4.32
N ARG A 29 -10.33 -2.26 -4.13
CA ARG A 29 -11.33 -2.44 -5.19
C ARG A 29 -11.87 -1.11 -5.71
N ALA A 30 -12.23 -0.19 -4.82
CA ALA A 30 -12.69 1.13 -5.22
C ALA A 30 -11.62 1.91 -6.02
N ILE A 31 -10.33 1.81 -5.64
CA ILE A 31 -9.24 2.42 -6.42
C ILE A 31 -9.11 1.74 -7.79
N ALA A 32 -9.13 0.41 -7.83
CA ALA A 32 -9.03 -0.36 -9.06
C ALA A 32 -10.15 -0.01 -10.06
N ASP A 33 -11.39 0.13 -9.58
CA ASP A 33 -12.54 0.55 -10.40
C ASP A 33 -12.33 1.97 -10.97
N ARG A 34 -11.88 2.91 -10.15
CA ARG A 34 -11.60 4.29 -10.58
C ARG A 34 -10.46 4.37 -11.58
N TRP A 35 -9.39 3.62 -11.37
CA TRP A 35 -8.26 3.56 -12.28
C TRP A 35 -8.66 2.90 -13.60
N SER A 36 -9.53 1.89 -13.55
CA SER A 36 -10.04 1.24 -14.76
C SER A 36 -10.79 2.21 -15.66
N ILE A 37 -11.61 3.08 -15.07
CA ILE A 37 -12.29 4.17 -15.80
C ILE A 37 -11.27 5.15 -16.39
N THR A 38 -10.29 5.56 -15.59
CA THR A 38 -9.31 6.59 -15.98
C THR A 38 -8.40 6.11 -17.11
N LEU A 39 -7.96 4.85 -17.06
CA LEU A 39 -7.01 4.27 -18.01
C LEU A 39 -7.70 3.61 -19.22
N GLY A 40 -9.02 3.41 -19.17
CA GLY A 40 -9.77 2.73 -20.22
C GLY A 40 -9.46 1.23 -20.34
N MET A 41 -8.93 0.61 -19.28
CA MET A 41 -8.62 -0.82 -19.23
C MET A 41 -8.86 -1.39 -17.83
N PRO A 42 -9.22 -2.68 -17.69
CA PRO A 42 -9.39 -3.29 -16.36
C PRO A 42 -8.10 -3.25 -15.53
N VAL A 43 -8.24 -2.80 -14.28
CA VAL A 43 -7.22 -2.81 -13.24
C VAL A 43 -7.74 -3.64 -12.07
N THR A 44 -6.90 -4.48 -11.47
CA THR A 44 -7.26 -5.29 -10.30
C THR A 44 -6.75 -4.66 -8.99
N PRO A 45 -7.36 -4.99 -7.83
CA PRO A 45 -6.87 -4.56 -6.52
C PRO A 45 -5.38 -4.89 -6.30
N ALA A 46 -4.96 -6.10 -6.71
CA ALA A 46 -3.57 -6.52 -6.62
C ALA A 46 -2.64 -5.66 -7.49
N GLN A 47 -3.07 -5.27 -8.70
CA GLN A 47 -2.30 -4.34 -9.55
C GLN A 47 -2.17 -2.96 -8.90
N VAL A 48 -3.22 -2.45 -8.25
CA VAL A 48 -3.14 -1.20 -7.48
C VAL A 48 -2.05 -1.29 -6.40
N ALA A 49 -2.03 -2.37 -5.60
CA ALA A 49 -1.00 -2.54 -4.57
C ALA A 49 0.42 -2.60 -5.15
N LEU A 50 0.62 -3.34 -6.24
CA LEU A 50 1.92 -3.42 -6.91
C LEU A 50 2.38 -2.04 -7.43
N CYS A 51 1.49 -1.29 -8.10
CA CYS A 51 1.81 0.05 -8.57
C CYS A 51 2.13 1.03 -7.42
N MET A 52 1.43 0.90 -6.29
CA MET A 52 1.69 1.72 -5.10
C MET A 52 3.04 1.37 -4.44
N ILE A 53 3.46 0.09 -4.50
CA ILE A 53 4.81 -0.31 -4.10
C ILE A 53 5.85 0.36 -5.01
N ASP A 54 5.69 0.28 -6.34
CA ASP A 54 6.62 0.90 -7.30
C ASP A 54 6.78 2.41 -7.07
N LEU A 55 5.67 3.10 -6.77
CA LEU A 55 5.68 4.52 -6.41
C LEU A 55 6.57 4.79 -5.20
N LYS A 56 6.49 3.95 -4.15
CA LYS A 56 7.28 4.12 -2.93
C LYS A 56 8.74 3.71 -3.13
N LEU A 57 9.01 2.68 -3.92
CA LEU A 57 10.37 2.34 -4.35
C LEU A 57 11.03 3.50 -5.10
N THR A 58 10.29 4.19 -5.97
CA THR A 58 10.78 5.38 -6.69
C THR A 58 11.15 6.52 -5.74
N ARG A 59 10.46 6.68 -4.61
CA ARG A 59 10.85 7.66 -3.58
C ARG A 59 12.10 7.23 -2.82
N LEU A 60 12.23 5.92 -2.57
CA LEU A 60 13.40 5.36 -1.87
C LEU A 60 14.67 5.37 -2.73
N THR A 61 14.57 5.40 -4.07
CA THR A 61 15.76 5.62 -4.90
C THR A 61 16.32 7.03 -4.72
N TYR A 62 15.48 8.02 -4.39
CA TYR A 62 15.90 9.39 -4.09
C TYR A 62 16.38 9.54 -2.64
N ASP A 63 15.60 9.05 -1.66
CA ASP A 63 16.00 9.02 -0.25
C ASP A 63 15.79 7.62 0.36
N PRO A 64 16.85 6.79 0.42
CA PRO A 64 16.79 5.45 0.97
C PRO A 64 16.43 5.39 2.46
N ARG A 65 16.47 6.52 3.18
CA ARG A 65 16.18 6.61 4.61
C ARG A 65 14.76 7.12 4.90
N HIS A 66 13.95 7.33 3.86
CA HIS A 66 12.60 7.86 4.02
C HIS A 66 11.66 6.81 4.64
N ALA A 67 11.50 6.89 5.96
CA ALA A 67 10.84 5.87 6.78
C ALA A 67 9.39 5.57 6.36
N ASP A 68 8.61 6.61 6.05
CA ASP A 68 7.22 6.48 5.58
C ASP A 68 7.11 5.61 4.32
N SER A 69 8.05 5.75 3.37
CA SER A 69 8.01 4.95 2.15
C SER A 69 8.38 3.50 2.38
N VAL A 70 9.23 3.20 3.37
CA VAL A 70 9.50 1.80 3.77
C VAL A 70 8.26 1.20 4.44
N VAL A 71 7.61 1.94 5.35
CA VAL A 71 6.37 1.51 6.01
C VAL A 71 5.28 1.22 4.99
N ASP A 72 5.08 2.10 4.01
CA ASP A 72 4.07 1.89 2.98
C ASP A 72 4.37 0.69 2.07
N VAL A 73 5.64 0.45 1.71
CA VAL A 73 6.02 -0.77 0.95
C VAL A 73 5.65 -2.02 1.74
N ILE A 74 6.02 -2.08 3.03
CA ILE A 74 5.69 -3.23 3.89
C ILE A 74 4.17 -3.37 4.01
N GLY A 75 3.45 -2.26 4.21
CA GLY A 75 1.99 -2.23 4.33
C GLY A 75 1.29 -2.76 3.08
N TYR A 76 1.61 -2.23 1.90
CA TYR A 76 1.03 -2.69 0.64
C TYR A 76 1.37 -4.15 0.34
N ALA A 77 2.61 -4.58 0.62
CA ALA A 77 3.01 -5.97 0.44
C ALA A 77 2.26 -6.93 1.37
N ALA A 78 1.99 -6.52 2.62
CA ALA A 78 1.23 -7.32 3.57
C ALA A 78 -0.23 -7.48 3.11
N LEU A 79 -0.85 -6.39 2.64
CA LEU A 79 -2.25 -6.38 2.19
C LEU A 79 -2.51 -7.19 0.92
N LEU A 80 -1.48 -7.50 0.10
CA LEU A 80 -1.65 -8.31 -1.12
C LEU A 80 -2.36 -9.66 -0.87
N ARG A 81 -2.19 -10.25 0.32
CA ARG A 81 -2.84 -11.51 0.70
C ARG A 81 -4.33 -11.36 1.03
N GLU A 82 -4.75 -10.17 1.42
CA GLU A 82 -6.12 -9.87 1.82
C GLU A 82 -6.99 -9.43 0.64
N ILE A 83 -6.36 -8.84 -0.39
CA ILE A 83 -7.05 -8.25 -1.55
C ILE A 83 -6.93 -9.09 -2.83
N GLY A 84 -6.11 -10.14 -2.81
CA GLY A 84 -5.80 -11.01 -3.95
C GLY A 84 -6.80 -12.15 -4.15
#